data_AF-A0A453LIM9-F1
#
_entry.id   AF-A0A453LIM9-F1
#
_cell.length_a   1.000
_cell.length_b   1.000
_cell.length_c   1.000
_cell.angle_alpha   90.00
_cell.angle_beta   90.00
_cell.angle_gamma   90.00
#
_symmetry.space_group_name_H-M   'P 1'
#
loop_
_entity.id
_entity.type
_entity.pdbx_description
1 polymer ?
#
loop_
_entity_poly.entity_id
_entity_poly.type
_entity_poly.pdbx_seq_one_letter_code
_entity_poly.pdbx_strand_id
1 'polypeptide(L)'
;MVMVYSVGHISGAHLNPAVTLAFATCGRFPWRQVPAYAAAQVTGSTAASLTLRLLFGSEPEHFFGTVPSGSDVQSLVLEFIITFYLMFVISGVATDNRAIGELAGLAVGATVLLNVLFAGLVSKSVLHYGTEGVLIC
;
A
#
# COMPACT_ATOMS: atom_id res chain seq x y z
N MET A 1 -6.68 -5.96 3.62
CA MET A 1 -7.68 -6.51 4.56
C MET A 1 -7.28 -7.87 5.10
N VAL A 2 -7.29 -8.94 4.28
CA VAL A 2 -7.05 -10.33 4.73
C VAL A 2 -5.75 -10.46 5.53
N MET A 3 -4.62 -10.00 4.97
CA MET A 3 -3.33 -10.07 5.66
C MET A 3 -3.30 -9.29 7.00
N VAL A 4 -4.01 -8.17 7.10
CA VAL A 4 -4.07 -7.39 8.35
C VAL A 4 -4.78 -8.20 9.43
N TYR A 5 -5.86 -8.90 9.11
CA TYR A 5 -6.54 -9.79 10.06
C TYR A 5 -5.76 -11.07 10.34
N SER A 6 -5.06 -11.62 9.35
CA SER A 6 -4.31 -12.87 9.51
C SER A 6 -3.02 -12.71 10.31
N VAL A 7 -2.23 -11.65 10.06
CA VAL A 7 -0.89 -11.47 10.66
C VAL A 7 -0.70 -10.16 11.41
N GLY A 8 -1.76 -9.34 11.55
CA GLY A 8 -1.73 -8.08 12.29
C GLY A 8 -1.38 -8.26 13.77
N HIS A 9 -1.90 -9.31 14.41
CA HIS A 9 -1.58 -9.63 15.81
C HIS A 9 -0.13 -10.09 16.01
N ILE A 10 0.56 -10.54 14.95
CA ILE A 10 1.96 -11.00 15.00
C ILE A 10 2.91 -9.82 14.79
N SER A 11 2.64 -8.99 13.77
CA SER A 11 3.62 -8.05 13.23
C SER A 11 3.14 -6.59 13.19
N GLY A 12 1.87 -6.32 13.51
CA GLY A 12 1.21 -5.05 13.20
C GLY A 12 0.77 -4.92 11.73
N ALA A 13 1.18 -5.86 10.87
CA ALA A 13 0.85 -5.91 9.44
C ALA A 13 0.99 -4.57 8.72
N HIS A 14 2.11 -3.87 8.91
CA HIS A 14 2.32 -2.58 8.22
C HIS A 14 2.32 -2.74 6.70
N LEU A 15 2.90 -3.85 6.20
CA LEU A 15 2.92 -4.27 4.78
C LEU A 15 3.33 -3.17 3.77
N ASN A 16 3.96 -2.10 4.25
CA ASN A 16 4.40 -0.93 3.52
C ASN A 16 5.54 -0.22 4.32
N PRO A 17 6.68 0.08 3.69
CA PRO A 17 7.76 0.87 4.31
C PRO A 17 7.32 2.25 4.80
N ALA A 18 6.48 2.98 4.06
CA ALA A 18 5.96 4.29 4.46
C ALA A 18 5.10 4.21 5.73
N VAL A 19 4.25 3.19 5.86
CA VAL A 19 3.48 2.92 7.09
C VAL A 19 4.42 2.63 8.25
N THR A 20 5.43 1.80 8.02
CA THR A 20 6.44 1.44 9.03
C THR A 20 7.18 2.67 9.54
N LEU A 21 7.58 3.54 8.61
CA LEU A 21 8.25 4.80 8.93
C LEU A 21 7.32 5.74 9.70
N ALA A 22 6.06 5.88 9.29
CA ALA A 22 5.07 6.70 9.99
C ALA A 22 4.90 6.24 11.44
N PHE A 23 4.76 4.93 11.69
CA PHE A 23 4.66 4.39 13.05
C PHE A 23 5.92 4.64 13.87
N ALA A 24 7.10 4.53 13.25
CA ALA A 24 8.35 4.83 13.92
C ALA A 24 8.46 6.31 14.30
N THR A 25 8.08 7.23 13.42
CA THR A 25 8.04 8.67 13.70
C THR A 25 7.04 9.05 14.78
N CYS A 26 5.92 8.33 14.87
CA CYS A 26 4.92 8.51 15.93
C CYS A 26 5.29 7.82 17.25
N GLY A 27 6.47 7.20 17.36
CA GLY A 27 6.92 6.48 18.56
C GLY A 27 6.14 5.18 18.84
N ARG A 28 5.43 4.66 17.84
CA ARG A 28 4.62 3.43 17.92
C ARG A 28 5.36 2.18 17.43
N PHE A 29 6.51 2.36 16.76
CA PHE A 29 7.34 1.27 16.30
C PHE A 29 8.83 1.56 16.56
N PRO A 30 9.62 0.61 17.10
CA PRO A 30 11.01 0.86 17.43
C PRO A 30 11.88 1.07 16.19
N TRP A 31 12.56 2.22 16.11
CA TRP A 31 13.45 2.60 15.00
C TRP A 31 14.49 1.55 14.63
N ARG A 32 15.00 0.79 15.61
CA ARG A 32 15.99 -0.28 15.38
C ARG A 32 15.43 -1.43 14.52
N GLN A 33 14.12 -1.65 14.52
CA GLN A 33 13.48 -2.70 13.73
C GLN A 33 13.09 -2.24 12.33
N VAL A 34 13.01 -0.92 12.08
CA VAL A 34 12.58 -0.34 10.79
C VAL A 34 13.38 -0.89 9.60
N PRO A 35 14.73 -0.97 9.63
CA PRO A 35 15.48 -1.47 8.47
C PRO A 35 15.16 -2.91 8.12
N ALA A 36 15.07 -3.79 9.13
CA ALA A 36 14.75 -5.21 8.92
C ALA A 36 13.29 -5.39 8.42
N TYR A 37 12.37 -4.60 8.97
CA TYR A 37 10.96 -4.63 8.58
C TYR A 37 10.75 -4.11 7.16
N ALA A 38 11.42 -3.01 6.79
CA ALA A 38 11.42 -2.48 5.43
C ALA A 38 12.07 -3.45 4.43
N ALA A 39 13.17 -4.11 4.81
CA ALA A 39 13.80 -5.14 3.98
C ALA A 39 12.86 -6.33 3.73
N ALA A 40 12.13 -6.78 4.76
CA ALA A 40 11.12 -7.83 4.60
C ALA A 40 9.97 -7.41 3.67
N GLN A 41 9.54 -6.14 3.72
CA GLN A 41 8.50 -5.60 2.84
C GLN A 41 8.97 -5.52 1.38
N VAL A 42 10.17 -5.02 1.13
CA VAL A 42 10.74 -4.91 -0.22
C VAL A 42 11.02 -6.28 -0.83
N THR A 43 11.55 -7.23 -0.04
CA THR A 43 11.78 -8.59 -0.51
C THR A 43 10.46 -9.31 -0.78
N GLY A 44 9.45 -9.12 0.08
CA GLY A 44 8.10 -9.65 -0.14
C GLY A 44 7.42 -9.09 -1.39
N SER A 45 7.50 -7.77 -1.62
CA SER A 45 6.91 -7.15 -2.83
C SER A 45 7.63 -7.63 -4.09
N THR A 46 8.96 -7.72 -4.06
CA THR A 46 9.76 -8.23 -5.18
C THR A 46 9.40 -9.69 -5.50
N ALA A 47 9.26 -10.53 -4.48
CA ALA A 47 8.85 -11.93 -4.65
C ALA A 47 7.43 -12.05 -5.21
N ALA A 48 6.50 -11.21 -4.77
CA ALA A 48 5.14 -11.16 -5.30
C ALA A 48 5.13 -10.75 -6.79
N SER A 49 5.85 -9.67 -7.14
CA SER A 49 5.99 -9.23 -8.53
C SER A 49 6.64 -10.30 -9.42
N LEU A 50 7.68 -10.98 -8.93
CA LEU A 50 8.32 -12.08 -9.66
C LEU A 50 7.37 -13.26 -9.86
N THR A 51 6.62 -13.64 -8.82
CA THR A 51 5.63 -14.72 -8.90
C THR A 51 4.58 -14.40 -9.97
N LEU A 52 4.10 -13.16 -9.98
CA LEU A 52 3.11 -12.71 -10.96
C LEU A 52 3.67 -12.75 -12.38
N ARG A 53 4.90 -12.29 -12.58
CA ARG A 53 5.60 -12.39 -13.87
C ARG A 53 5.81 -13.85 -14.33
N LEU A 54 6.06 -14.78 -13.42
CA LEU A 54 6.21 -16.20 -13.76
C LEU A 54 4.89 -16.85 -14.16
N LEU A 55 3.77 -16.42 -13.55
CA LEU A 55 2.44 -16.96 -13.83
C LEU A 55 1.83 -16.41 -15.12
N PHE A 56 2.01 -15.11 -15.38
CA PHE A 56 1.35 -14.40 -16.48
C PHE A 56 2.29 -14.03 -17.64
N GLY A 57 3.56 -14.42 -17.56
CA GLY A 57 4.55 -14.11 -18.59
C GLY A 57 5.13 -12.70 -18.46
N SER A 58 6.07 -12.36 -19.36
CA SER A 58 6.86 -11.13 -19.29
C SER A 58 6.54 -10.13 -20.39
N GLU A 59 5.31 -10.13 -20.89
CA GLU A 59 4.90 -9.15 -21.89
C GLU A 59 5.01 -7.73 -21.31
N PRO A 60 5.44 -6.73 -22.09
CA PRO A 60 5.57 -5.33 -21.63
C PRO A 60 4.26 -4.75 -21.06
N GLU A 61 3.14 -5.34 -21.45
CA GLU A 61 1.78 -4.97 -21.01
C GLU A 61 1.48 -5.45 -19.58
N HIS A 62 2.25 -6.39 -19.04
CA HIS A 62 2.13 -6.90 -17.66
C HIS A 62 3.11 -6.18 -16.72
N PHE A 63 3.26 -4.86 -16.86
CA PHE A 63 4.03 -4.07 -15.92
C PHE A 63 3.19 -3.77 -14.68
N PHE A 64 3.47 -4.46 -13.57
CA PHE A 64 2.71 -4.36 -12.33
C PHE A 64 3.06 -3.17 -11.44
N GLY A 65 3.58 -2.09 -12.02
CA GLY A 65 3.95 -0.85 -11.33
C GLY A 65 3.12 0.35 -11.79
N THR A 66 3.22 1.46 -11.07
CA THR A 66 2.54 2.70 -11.43
C THR A 66 3.26 3.43 -12.56
N VAL A 67 2.53 3.78 -13.62
CA VAL A 67 3.04 4.60 -14.73
C VAL A 67 2.17 5.86 -14.85
N PRO A 68 2.73 7.07 -14.70
CA PRO A 68 1.95 8.30 -14.81
C PRO A 68 1.30 8.42 -16.20
N SER A 69 -0.01 8.65 -16.25
CA SER A 69 -0.76 8.88 -17.50
C SER A 69 -0.82 10.35 -17.90
N GLY A 70 -0.84 11.23 -16.89
CA GLY A 70 -1.05 12.67 -17.03
C GLY A 70 0.25 13.46 -16.83
N SER A 71 0.12 14.73 -16.43
CA SER A 71 1.29 15.53 -16.08
C SER A 71 1.91 15.05 -14.76
N ASP A 72 3.23 15.19 -14.63
CA ASP A 72 3.95 14.85 -13.40
C ASP A 72 3.35 15.54 -12.17
N VAL A 73 2.88 16.79 -12.35
CA VAL A 73 2.22 17.57 -11.30
C VAL A 73 0.88 16.95 -10.90
N GLN A 74 0.07 16.50 -11.87
CA GLN A 74 -1.21 15.84 -11.58
C GLN A 74 -0.99 14.52 -10.84
N SER A 75 -0.03 13.71 -11.27
CA SER A 75 0.33 12.46 -10.60
C SER A 75 0.86 12.71 -9.19
N LEU A 76 1.73 13.71 -8.99
CA LEU A 76 2.25 14.07 -7.67
C LEU A 76 1.15 14.54 -6.71
N VAL A 77 0.23 15.39 -7.19
CA VAL A 77 -0.91 15.87 -6.38
C VAL A 77 -1.81 14.71 -5.99
N LEU A 78 -2.08 13.78 -6.91
CA LEU A 78 -2.89 12.61 -6.61
C LEU A 78 -2.19 11.68 -5.60
N GLU A 79 -0.91 11.40 -5.79
CA GLU A 79 -0.09 10.59 -4.89
C GLU A 79 -0.11 11.16 -3.46
N PHE A 80 0.00 12.48 -3.33
CA PHE A 80 -0.09 13.18 -2.06
C PHE A 80 -1.47 12.98 -1.40
N ILE A 81 -2.56 13.18 -2.15
CA ILE A 81 -3.94 13.06 -1.63
C ILE A 81 -4.22 11.63 -1.15
N ILE A 82 -3.93 10.61 -1.98
CA ILE A 82 -4.22 9.22 -1.62
C ILE A 82 -3.34 8.74 -0.45
N THR A 83 -2.08 9.17 -0.40
CA THR A 83 -1.17 8.85 0.71
C THR A 83 -1.62 9.52 2.00
N PHE A 84 -2.05 10.77 1.92
CA PHE A 84 -2.62 11.49 3.07
C PHE A 84 -3.82 10.75 3.65
N TYR A 85 -4.79 10.34 2.81
CA TYR A 85 -5.95 9.58 3.28
C TYR A 85 -5.56 8.24 3.89
N LEU A 86 -4.64 7.50 3.26
CA LEU A 86 -4.17 6.22 3.78
C LEU A 86 -3.52 6.40 5.16
N MET A 87 -2.58 7.33 5.30
CA MET A 87 -1.87 7.56 6.56
C MET A 87 -2.78 8.12 7.65
N PHE A 88 -3.74 8.98 7.28
CA PHE A 88 -4.74 9.51 8.20
C PHE A 88 -5.61 8.39 8.78
N VAL A 89 -6.14 7.51 7.91
CA VAL A 89 -6.98 6.38 8.36
C VAL A 89 -6.16 5.41 9.20
N ILE A 90 -4.97 5.00 8.75
CA ILE A 90 -4.12 4.08 9.51
C ILE A 90 -3.81 4.66 10.90
N SER A 91 -3.40 5.93 10.99
CA SER A 91 -3.10 6.56 12.27
C SER A 91 -4.33 6.62 13.17
N GLY A 92 -5.49 7.00 12.62
CA GLY A 92 -6.74 7.05 13.37
C GLY A 92 -7.15 5.69 13.95
N VAL A 93 -7.11 4.63 13.16
CA VAL A 93 -7.54 3.30 13.62
C VAL A 93 -6.48 2.54 14.43
N ALA A 94 -5.20 2.88 14.27
CA ALA A 94 -4.11 2.15 14.94
C ALA A 94 -3.57 2.85 16.19
N THR A 95 -3.80 4.16 16.35
CA THR A 95 -3.20 4.92 17.47
C THR A 95 -4.21 5.48 18.47
N ASP A 96 -5.48 5.60 18.09
CA ASP A 96 -6.54 6.05 18.98
C ASP A 96 -7.11 4.87 19.78
N ASN A 97 -7.00 4.93 21.10
CA ASN A 97 -7.54 3.90 22.00
C ASN A 97 -9.09 3.86 22.00
N ARG A 98 -9.75 4.88 21.43
CA ARG A 98 -11.21 4.90 21.24
C ARG A 98 -11.64 4.18 19.97
N ALA A 99 -10.71 3.90 19.05
CA ALA A 99 -11.01 3.19 17.82
C ALA A 99 -11.26 1.70 18.10
N ILE A 100 -12.18 1.10 17.35
CA ILE A 100 -12.45 -0.34 17.42
C ILE A 100 -11.33 -1.05 16.63
N GLY A 101 -10.29 -1.49 17.33
CA GLY A 101 -9.11 -2.12 16.71
C GLY A 101 -9.44 -3.33 15.82
N GLU A 102 -10.49 -4.09 16.16
CA GLU A 102 -10.97 -5.21 15.35
C GLU A 102 -11.45 -4.80 13.95
N LEU A 103 -11.83 -3.53 13.74
CA LEU A 103 -12.24 -3.01 12.44
C LEU A 103 -11.09 -2.37 11.66
N ALA A 104 -9.88 -2.31 12.23
CA ALA A 104 -8.73 -1.66 11.58
C ALA A 104 -8.41 -2.29 10.22
N GLY A 105 -8.49 -3.62 10.10
CA GLY A 105 -8.24 -4.31 8.82
C GLY A 105 -9.27 -3.98 7.74
N LEU A 106 -10.52 -3.75 8.10
CA LEU A 106 -11.60 -3.34 7.20
C LEU A 106 -11.41 -1.87 6.80
N ALA A 107 -11.16 -0.97 7.76
CA ALA A 107 -10.95 0.45 7.49
C ALA A 107 -9.74 0.67 6.57
N VAL A 108 -8.57 0.13 6.93
CA VAL A 108 -7.35 0.25 6.10
C VAL A 108 -7.55 -0.43 4.75
N GLY A 109 -8.19 -1.61 4.71
CA GLY A 109 -8.48 -2.32 3.47
C GLY A 109 -9.40 -1.54 2.52
N ALA A 110 -10.47 -0.93 3.05
CA ALA A 110 -11.39 -0.11 2.28
C ALA A 110 -10.71 1.17 1.75
N THR A 111 -9.87 1.82 2.55
CA THR A 111 -9.10 2.99 2.10
C THR A 111 -8.12 2.65 0.99
N VAL A 112 -7.38 1.54 1.10
CA VAL A 112 -6.49 1.08 0.01
C VAL A 112 -7.29 0.79 -1.26
N LEU A 113 -8.45 0.11 -1.15
CA LEU A 113 -9.32 -0.16 -2.30
C LEU A 113 -9.79 1.14 -2.98
N LEU A 114 -10.27 2.11 -2.20
CA LEU A 114 -10.69 3.41 -2.72
C LEU A 114 -9.53 4.13 -3.41
N ASN A 115 -8.36 4.17 -2.79
CA ASN A 115 -7.16 4.79 -3.36
C ASN A 115 -6.79 4.19 -4.72
N VAL A 116 -6.87 2.86 -4.86
CA VAL A 116 -6.63 2.18 -6.13
C VAL A 116 -7.67 2.56 -7.19
N LEU A 117 -8.94 2.67 -6.83
CA LEU A 117 -9.99 3.12 -7.75
C LEU A 117 -9.74 4.55 -8.25
N PHE A 118 -9.39 5.49 -7.36
CA PHE A 118 -9.11 6.87 -7.73
C PHE A 118 -7.80 7.02 -8.53
N ALA A 119 -6.73 6.37 -8.08
CA ALA A 119 -5.44 6.40 -8.78
C ALA A 119 -5.53 5.74 -10.16
N GLY A 120 -6.34 4.70 -10.31
CA GLY A 120 -6.61 4.05 -11.59
C GLY A 120 -7.33 4.94 -12.62
N LEU A 121 -8.10 5.94 -12.19
CA LEU A 121 -8.74 6.89 -13.12
C LEU A 121 -7.73 7.86 -13.76
N VAL A 122 -6.59 8.09 -13.10
CA VAL A 122 -5.58 9.08 -13.51
C VAL A 122 -4.30 8.41 -14.00
N SER A 123 -4.01 7.19 -13.58
CA SER A 123 -2.91 6.35 -14.06
C SER A 123 -3.44 5.41 -15.15
N LYS A 124 -2.66 5.07 -16.19
CA LYS A 124 -3.17 4.24 -17.31
C LYS A 124 -3.54 2.80 -16.90
N SER A 125 -3.36 2.46 -15.63
CA SER A 125 -3.50 1.12 -15.08
C SER A 125 -4.94 0.59 -14.99
N VAL A 126 -6.00 1.41 -15.14
CA VAL A 126 -7.39 0.90 -15.07
C VAL A 126 -8.21 1.09 -16.34
N LEU A 127 -7.91 2.09 -17.18
CA LEU A 127 -8.83 2.52 -18.24
C LEU A 127 -8.49 2.05 -19.68
N HIS A 128 -7.31 1.50 -19.94
CA HIS A 128 -6.96 0.99 -21.27
C HIS A 128 -6.47 -0.47 -21.30
N TYR A 129 -6.07 -1.02 -20.15
CA TYR A 129 -5.71 -2.41 -19.99
C TYR A 129 -6.65 -3.02 -18.96
N GLY A 130 -7.64 -3.76 -19.44
CA GLY A 130 -8.44 -4.62 -18.57
C GLY A 130 -7.47 -5.58 -17.90
N THR A 131 -7.52 -5.60 -16.57
CA THR A 131 -6.70 -6.44 -15.67
C THR A 131 -5.21 -6.09 -15.61
N GLU A 132 -4.65 -6.15 -14.39
CA GLU A 132 -3.23 -6.40 -14.08
C GLU A 132 -2.38 -5.18 -13.65
N GLY A 133 -2.05 -5.07 -12.34
CA GLY A 133 -0.94 -4.23 -11.86
C GLY A 133 -1.26 -3.18 -10.80
N VAL A 134 -1.47 -3.63 -9.55
CA VAL A 134 -1.53 -2.74 -8.38
C VAL A 134 -0.24 -2.85 -7.58
N LEU A 135 0.58 -1.80 -7.62
CA LEU A 135 1.50 -1.47 -6.54
C LEU A 135 1.46 0.05 -6.33
N ILE A 136 0.58 0.50 -5.42
CA ILE A 136 0.66 1.84 -4.84
C ILE A 136 1.09 1.61 -3.40
N CYS A 137 2.32 2.03 -3.09
CA CYS A 137 2.86 2.45 -1.79
C CYS A 137 4.34 2.83 -1.99
#